data_AF-A0A9D8YIV6-F1
#
_entry.id   AF-A0A9D8YIV6-F1
#
_cell.length_a   1.000
_cell.length_b   1.000
_cell.length_c   1.000
_cell.angle_alpha   90.00
_cell.angle_beta   90.00
_cell.angle_gamma   90.00
#
_symmetry.space_group_name_H-M   'P 1'
#
loop_
_entity.id
_entity.type
_entity.pdbx_description
1 polymer ?
#
loop_
_entity_poly.entity_id
_entity_poly.type
_entity_poly.pdbx_seq_one_letter_code
_entity_poly.pdbx_strand_id
1 'polypeptide(L)'
;MKKFAAVLGIAAGLSMMTAGAMALDSNFETMSKAGKHQFYVWCTGKDDYVEAADGSNAKDAQSKVAAAAGGNCWPVWQGMVN
;
A
#
# COMPACT_ATOMS: atom_id res chain seq x y z
N MET A 1 21.48 38.92 2.36
CA MET A 1 21.31 38.08 1.15
C MET A 1 20.90 36.69 1.59
N LYS A 2 19.73 36.20 1.18
CA LYS A 2 19.12 34.95 1.69
C LYS A 2 19.02 33.99 0.50
N LYS A 3 20.03 33.14 0.33
CA LYS A 3 20.08 32.13 -0.75
C LYS A 3 20.64 30.81 -0.21
N PHE A 4 19.85 30.08 0.58
CA PHE A 4 20.15 28.70 0.99
C PHE A 4 18.86 27.88 1.14
N ALA A 5 17.97 27.90 0.14
CA ALA A 5 16.68 27.22 0.22
C ALA A 5 16.33 26.42 -1.05
N ALA A 6 17.30 25.79 -1.73
CA ALA A 6 17.02 25.14 -3.01
C ALA A 6 17.64 23.75 -3.24
N VAL A 7 18.36 23.15 -2.29
CA VAL A 7 19.12 21.89 -2.57
C VAL A 7 18.67 20.68 -1.74
N LEU A 8 17.66 20.79 -0.87
CA LEU A 8 17.19 19.65 -0.05
C LEU A 8 15.90 18.98 -0.56
N GLY A 9 15.33 19.44 -1.68
CA GLY A 9 14.06 18.89 -2.21
C GLY A 9 14.20 17.64 -3.10
N ILE A 10 15.40 17.30 -3.57
CA ILE A 10 15.59 16.25 -4.58
C ILE A 10 15.73 14.85 -3.95
N ALA A 11 16.22 14.75 -2.71
CA ALA A 11 16.41 13.46 -2.05
C ALA A 11 15.07 12.75 -1.74
N ALA A 12 14.01 13.50 -1.40
CA ALA A 12 12.68 12.94 -1.14
C ALA A 12 11.98 12.45 -2.42
N GLY A 13 12.30 13.02 -3.58
CA GLY A 13 11.75 12.59 -4.88
C GLY A 13 12.29 11.24 -5.34
N LEU A 14 13.54 10.90 -4.99
CA LEU A 14 14.13 9.61 -5.33
C LEU A 14 13.62 8.45 -4.45
N SER A 15 13.27 8.70 -3.17
CA SER A 15 12.68 7.68 -2.30
C SER A 15 11.27 7.23 -2.73
N MET A 16 10.56 8.06 -3.50
CA MET A 16 9.28 7.68 -4.11
C MET A 16 9.46 6.76 -5.32
N MET A 17 10.65 6.71 -5.92
CA MET A 17 10.96 5.85 -7.07
C MET A 17 11.39 4.43 -6.63
N THR A 18 11.73 4.24 -5.35
CA THR A 18 12.10 2.93 -4.78
C THR A 18 10.91 2.16 -4.23
N ALA A 19 9.77 2.82 -3.96
CA ALA A 19 8.49 2.15 -3.89
C ALA A 19 8.03 1.95 -5.34
N GLY A 20 8.64 0.99 -6.03
CA GLY A 20 8.33 0.70 -7.43
C GLY A 20 6.83 0.72 -7.62
N ALA A 21 6.36 1.57 -8.54
CA ALA A 21 4.99 1.51 -9.03
C ALA A 21 4.85 0.18 -9.78
N MET A 22 4.73 -0.91 -9.01
CA MET A 22 4.38 -2.21 -9.53
C MET A 22 2.97 -2.04 -10.08
N ALA A 23 2.80 -2.27 -11.38
CA ALA A 23 1.46 -2.37 -11.94
C ALA A 23 0.81 -3.58 -11.27
N LEU A 24 -0.04 -3.32 -10.28
CA LEU A 24 -0.81 -4.36 -9.62
C LEU A 24 -1.84 -4.91 -10.61
N ASP A 25 -2.13 -6.20 -10.51
CA ASP A 25 -3.26 -6.76 -11.22
C ASP A 25 -4.54 -6.44 -10.43
N SER A 26 -5.20 -5.33 -10.78
CA SER A 26 -6.33 -4.74 -10.05
C SER A 26 -7.70 -5.04 -10.69
N ASN A 27 -7.78 -6.07 -11.54
CA ASN A 27 -9.05 -6.41 -12.20
C ASN A 27 -10.00 -7.19 -11.26
N PHE A 28 -11.30 -7.16 -11.54
CA PHE A 28 -12.29 -7.81 -10.66
C PHE A 28 -12.10 -9.32 -10.52
N GLU A 29 -11.65 -10.00 -11.59
CA GLU A 29 -11.42 -11.45 -11.57
C GLU A 29 -10.29 -11.84 -10.61
N THR A 30 -9.29 -10.98 -10.48
CA THR A 30 -8.12 -11.25 -9.63
C THR A 30 -8.37 -11.16 -8.14
N MET A 31 -9.45 -10.48 -7.73
CA MET A 31 -9.87 -10.49 -6.34
C MET A 31 -10.17 -11.91 -5.83
N SER A 32 -10.57 -12.82 -6.72
CA SER A 32 -10.91 -14.21 -6.35
C SER A 32 -9.74 -15.19 -6.47
N LYS A 33 -8.60 -14.76 -7.02
CA LYS A 33 -7.42 -15.61 -7.17
C LYS A 33 -6.69 -15.75 -5.84
N ALA A 34 -6.09 -16.91 -5.61
CA ALA A 34 -5.16 -17.09 -4.51
C ALA A 34 -3.80 -16.45 -4.85
N GLY A 35 -3.12 -15.93 -3.83
CA GLY A 35 -1.79 -15.35 -3.95
C GLY A 35 -1.61 -14.14 -3.05
N LYS A 36 -0.64 -13.30 -3.41
CA LYS A 36 -0.29 -12.10 -2.64
C LYS A 36 -1.11 -10.91 -3.09
N HIS A 37 -1.90 -10.35 -2.17
CA HIS A 37 -2.73 -9.17 -2.41
C HIS A 37 -2.16 -7.96 -1.69
N GLN A 38 -2.15 -6.80 -2.36
CA GLN A 38 -1.74 -5.52 -1.77
C GLN A 38 -2.94 -4.70 -1.34
N PHE A 39 -2.78 -4.00 -0.22
CA PHE A 39 -3.78 -3.12 0.38
C PHE A 39 -3.16 -1.76 0.70
N TYR A 40 -3.92 -0.71 0.43
CA TYR A 40 -3.71 0.59 1.04
C TYR A 40 -4.47 0.62 2.36
N VAL A 41 -3.77 0.75 3.48
CA VAL A 41 -4.37 0.81 4.79
C VAL A 41 -4.55 2.27 5.18
N TRP A 42 -5.80 2.71 5.14
CA TRP A 42 -6.18 4.03 5.59
C TRP A 42 -6.46 4.02 7.09
N CYS A 43 -5.82 4.88 7.87
CA CYS A 43 -5.95 4.92 9.31
C CYS A 43 -6.37 6.31 9.81
N THR A 44 -7.25 6.33 10.81
CA THR A 44 -7.54 7.57 11.56
C THR A 44 -6.58 7.70 12.74
N GLY A 45 -5.88 8.85 12.82
CA GLY A 45 -4.99 9.19 13.93
C GLY A 45 -3.62 8.50 13.89
N LYS A 46 -3.26 7.88 12.77
CA LYS A 46 -1.94 7.31 12.45
C LYS A 46 -1.64 7.54 10.97
N ASP A 47 -0.40 7.33 10.58
CA ASP A 47 -0.02 7.38 9.16
C ASP A 47 -0.64 6.22 8.39
N ASP A 48 -1.11 6.52 7.18
CA ASP A 48 -1.53 5.52 6.21
C ASP A 48 -0.31 4.74 5.69
N TYR A 49 -0.53 3.50 5.28
CA TYR A 49 0.57 2.65 4.79
C TYR A 49 0.07 1.64 3.76
N VAL A 50 1.02 0.97 3.11
CA VAL A 50 0.76 -0.14 2.20
C VAL A 50 1.21 -1.43 2.85
N GLU A 51 0.39 -2.46 2.77
CA GLU A 51 0.70 -3.79 3.29
C GLU A 51 0.26 -4.84 2.27
N ALA A 52 0.96 -5.98 2.25
CA ALA A 52 0.59 -7.10 1.40
C ALA A 52 0.47 -8.39 2.20
N ALA A 53 -0.57 -9.16 1.91
CA ALA A 53 -0.82 -10.43 2.57
C ALA A 53 -1.20 -11.52 1.57
N ASP A 54 -0.76 -12.74 1.84
CA ASP A 54 -1.19 -13.91 1.10
C ASP A 54 -2.61 -14.32 1.50
N GLY A 55 -3.41 -14.73 0.52
CA GLY A 55 -4.76 -15.22 0.75
C GLY A 55 -5.20 -16.24 -0.28
N SER A 56 -6.23 -16.99 0.07
CA SER A 56 -7.00 -17.79 -0.90
C SER A 56 -7.82 -16.92 -1.86
N ASN A 57 -8.04 -15.65 -1.49
CA ASN A 57 -8.61 -14.57 -2.27
C ASN A 57 -8.32 -13.24 -1.55
N ALA A 58 -8.71 -12.12 -2.17
CA ALA A 58 -8.51 -10.78 -1.62
C ALA A 58 -9.19 -10.59 -0.27
N LYS A 59 -10.36 -11.19 -0.03
CA LYS A 59 -11.10 -11.04 1.23
C LYS A 59 -10.42 -11.77 2.39
N ASP A 60 -9.90 -12.97 2.14
CA ASP A 60 -9.06 -13.70 3.09
C ASP A 60 -7.82 -12.88 3.46
N ALA A 61 -7.08 -12.39 2.45
CA ALA A 61 -5.91 -11.54 2.68
C ALA A 61 -6.26 -10.24 3.42
N GLN A 62 -7.37 -9.58 3.06
CA GLN A 62 -7.84 -8.35 3.70
C GLN A 62 -8.16 -8.57 5.18
N SER A 63 -8.74 -9.71 5.53
CA SER A 63 -9.07 -10.04 6.93
C SER A 63 -7.82 -10.14 7.80
N LYS A 64 -6.71 -10.65 7.25
CA LYS A 64 -5.42 -10.75 7.94
C LYS A 64 -4.81 -9.37 8.16
N VAL A 65 -4.84 -8.51 7.13
CA VAL A 65 -4.37 -7.12 7.25
C VAL A 65 -5.23 -6.33 8.25
N ALA A 66 -6.55 -6.47 8.19
CA ALA A 66 -7.47 -5.79 9.12
C ALA A 66 -7.26 -6.23 10.57
N ALA A 67 -7.07 -7.53 10.81
CA ALA A 67 -6.80 -8.07 12.14
C ALA A 67 -5.48 -7.52 12.72
N ALA A 68 -4.46 -7.30 11.87
CA ALA A 68 -3.18 -6.74 12.29
C ALA A 68 -3.23 -5.21 12.49
N ALA A 69 -4.01 -4.48 11.69
CA ALA A 69 -4.05 -3.01 11.69
C ALA A 69 -4.84 -2.41 12.88
N GLY A 70 -5.88 -3.12 13.35
CA GLY A 70 -6.74 -2.68 14.44
C GLY A 70 -7.89 -1.76 14.01
N GLY A 71 -8.77 -1.40 14.94
CA GLY A 71 -10.10 -0.83 14.66
C GLY A 71 -10.16 0.58 14.06
N ASN A 72 -9.04 1.32 14.03
CA ASN A 72 -8.97 2.66 13.43
C ASN A 72 -8.38 2.63 12.01
N CYS A 73 -8.22 1.45 11.42
CA CYS A 73 -7.57 1.25 10.14
C CYS A 73 -8.42 0.38 9.22
N TRP A 74 -8.49 0.75 7.96
CA TRP A 74 -9.28 0.08 6.92
C TRP A 74 -8.39 -0.26 5.73
N PRO A 75 -8.05 -1.54 5.54
CA PRO A 75 -7.36 -1.98 4.34
C PRO A 75 -8.29 -1.90 3.13
N VAL A 76 -7.89 -1.18 2.11
CA VAL A 76 -8.55 -1.07 0.80
C VAL A 76 -7.72 -1.82 -0.22
N TRP A 77 -8.31 -2.82 -0.86
CA TRP A 77 -7.61 -3.65 -1.84
C TRP A 77 -7.15 -2.81 -3.03
N GLN A 78 -5.89 -2.97 -3.42
CA GLN A 78 -5.28 -2.25 -4.55
C GLN A 78 -5.01 -3.16 -5.74
N GLY A 79 -4.89 -4.47 -5.54
CA GLY A 79 -4.58 -5.42 -6.60
C GLY A 79 -3.80 -6.64 -6.09
N MET A 80 -3.48 -7.58 -6.98
CA MET A 80 -2.46 -8.59 -6.71
C MET A 80 -1.07 -8.05 -6.99
N VAL A 81 -0.10 -8.49 -6.18
CA VAL A 81 1.32 -8.22 -6.42
C VAL A 81 1.80 -9.17 -7.51
N ASN A 82 2.37 -8.62 -8.58
CA ASN A 82 2.97 -9.36 -9.70
C ASN A 82 4.38 -9.85 -9.38
#